data_AF-A0A7C5TTH8-F1
#
_entry.id   AF-A0A7C5TTH8-F1
#
_cell.length_a   1.000
_cell.length_b   1.000
_cell.length_c   1.000
_cell.angle_alpha   90.00
_cell.angle_beta   90.00
_cell.angle_gamma   90.00
#
_symmetry.space_group_name_H-M   'P 1'
#
loop_
_entity.id
_entity.type
_entity.pdbx_description
1 polymer ?
#
loop_
_entity_poly.entity_id
_entity_poly.type
_entity_poly.pdbx_seq_one_letter_code
_entity_poly.pdbx_strand_id
1 'polypeptide(L)'
;MALPVFRLDLDVADSLGRRFFPAALIVQEDRNLVMGATRVLEEERDAEAVRRQADGFDPQRLGHFVLVGPRSDPPHWIYRAVVQDLERRPSCRPGDVRHCLAAVLEDAASRGLKLVASEPLGVWRSSGLALPEVAEAFNGAICDVLGKLPVPFRLTVLVRDMETLEESSRLFRAALLRRASRSFHSVSDNEAVVEARCGGRPFQFHFVPGALSGYLVTNRFAARAEIS
;
A
#
# COMPACT_ATOMS: atom_id res chain seq x y z
N MET A 1 2.81 -25.49 7.57
CA MET A 1 2.21 -24.20 7.13
C MET A 1 3.09 -23.64 6.01
N ALA A 2 2.53 -23.24 4.88
CA ALA A 2 3.32 -22.66 3.78
C ALA A 2 3.95 -21.33 4.22
N LEU A 3 5.18 -21.04 3.78
CA LEU A 3 5.85 -19.78 4.10
C LEU A 3 5.09 -18.59 3.50
N PRO A 4 4.95 -17.46 4.24
CA PRO A 4 4.28 -16.28 3.74
C PRO A 4 5.10 -15.65 2.62
N VAL A 5 4.42 -15.31 1.51
CA VAL A 5 5.01 -14.59 0.37
C VAL A 5 4.77 -13.09 0.48
N PHE A 6 3.75 -12.67 1.21
CA PHE A 6 3.42 -11.26 1.42
C PHE A 6 2.79 -11.05 2.80
N ARG A 7 2.99 -9.88 3.38
CA ARG A 7 2.32 -9.43 4.60
C ARG A 7 1.85 -7.98 4.45
N LEU A 8 0.58 -7.76 4.70
CA LEU A 8 0.00 -6.43 4.88
C LEU A 8 -0.23 -6.17 6.37
N ASP A 9 0.37 -5.11 6.89
CA ASP A 9 0.07 -4.59 8.23
C ASP A 9 -0.51 -3.18 8.14
N LEU A 10 -1.14 -2.76 9.24
CA LEU A 10 -1.50 -1.38 9.48
C LEU A 10 -0.83 -0.93 10.79
N ASP A 11 -0.36 0.29 10.84
CA ASP A 11 0.16 0.92 12.05
C ASP A 11 -0.19 2.41 12.05
N VAL A 12 -0.16 3.05 13.22
CA VAL A 12 -0.28 4.52 13.31
C VAL A 12 1.01 5.16 12.83
N ALA A 13 0.92 6.28 12.14
CA ALA A 13 2.08 6.95 11.58
C ALA A 13 3.06 7.49 12.64
N ASP A 14 2.59 7.79 13.85
CA ASP A 14 3.43 8.13 15.00
C ASP A 14 4.41 7.01 15.38
N SER A 15 4.21 5.79 14.90
CA SER A 15 5.17 4.68 15.06
C SER A 15 6.47 4.91 14.29
N LEU A 16 6.41 5.66 13.18
CA LEU A 16 7.48 5.81 12.21
C LEU A 16 8.66 6.60 12.81
N GLY A 17 9.85 6.01 12.77
CA GLY A 17 11.06 6.60 13.36
C GLY A 17 11.14 6.47 14.88
N ARG A 18 10.11 5.89 15.54
CA ARG A 18 10.11 5.59 16.97
C ARG A 18 10.28 4.11 17.24
N ARG A 19 9.30 3.31 16.81
CA ARG A 19 9.28 1.85 16.95
C ARG A 19 9.32 1.11 15.61
N PHE A 20 9.09 1.83 14.52
CA PHE A 20 8.99 1.28 13.18
C PHE A 20 9.92 2.01 12.20
N PHE A 21 10.83 1.26 11.58
CA PHE A 21 11.88 1.78 10.71
C PHE A 21 11.88 1.01 9.37
N PRO A 22 11.01 1.39 8.42
CA PRO A 22 10.93 0.73 7.12
C PRO A 22 12.16 1.08 6.26
N ALA A 23 12.49 0.22 5.31
CA ALA A 23 13.59 0.47 4.36
C ALA A 23 13.24 1.53 3.31
N ALA A 24 11.94 1.73 3.07
CA ALA A 24 11.43 2.80 2.22
C ALA A 24 10.07 3.32 2.69
N LEU A 25 9.82 4.59 2.35
CA LEU A 25 8.52 5.24 2.49
C LEU A 25 7.90 5.46 1.12
N ILE A 26 6.59 5.25 1.05
CA ILE A 26 5.74 5.58 -0.09
C ILE A 26 4.85 6.73 0.35
N VAL A 27 5.04 7.88 -0.29
CA VAL A 27 4.31 9.12 -0.03
C VAL A 27 3.58 9.52 -1.31
N GLN A 28 2.37 10.03 -1.21
CA GLN A 28 1.61 10.49 -2.35
C GLN A 28 2.11 11.86 -2.81
N GLU A 29 1.99 12.09 -4.11
CA GLU A 29 2.49 13.26 -4.77
C GLU A 29 1.52 13.66 -5.89
N ASP A 30 1.52 14.96 -6.19
CA ASP A 30 0.79 15.52 -7.32
C ASP A 30 1.60 15.39 -8.61
N ARG A 31 0.91 15.33 -9.74
CA ARG A 31 1.55 15.28 -11.06
C ARG A 31 2.53 16.42 -11.34
N ASN A 32 2.36 17.58 -10.72
CA ASN A 32 3.27 18.72 -10.85
C ASN A 32 4.37 18.73 -9.76
N LEU A 33 4.45 17.68 -8.94
CA LEU A 33 5.46 17.49 -7.87
C LEU A 33 5.46 18.57 -6.78
N VAL A 34 4.27 19.12 -6.51
CA VAL A 34 4.08 20.28 -5.64
C VAL A 34 3.69 19.95 -4.20
N MET A 35 3.25 18.72 -3.92
CA MET A 35 2.97 18.30 -2.53
C MET A 35 4.29 18.11 -1.77
N GLY A 36 5.33 17.65 -2.49
CA GLY A 36 6.63 17.32 -1.92
C GLY A 36 6.59 15.99 -1.15
N ALA A 37 7.74 15.57 -0.61
CA ALA A 37 7.81 14.39 0.27
C ALA A 37 7.23 14.65 1.68
N THR A 38 6.30 15.61 1.78
CA THR A 38 5.60 15.94 3.01
C THR A 38 4.61 14.82 3.27
N ARG A 39 4.79 14.11 4.39
CA ARG A 39 3.85 13.08 4.85
C ARG A 39 2.47 13.73 4.88
N VAL A 40 1.41 13.01 4.54
CA VAL A 40 0.00 13.47 4.62
C VAL A 40 -0.44 13.93 6.03
N LEU A 41 0.46 13.84 7.00
CA LEU A 41 0.29 14.14 8.41
C LEU A 41 1.00 15.43 8.84
N GLU A 42 1.68 16.12 7.93
CA GLU A 42 2.22 17.45 8.21
C GLU A 42 1.35 18.53 7.55
N GLU A 43 1.10 19.59 8.32
CA GLU A 43 0.15 20.67 8.05
C GLU A 43 0.36 21.43 6.73
N GLU A 44 -0.78 21.98 6.31
CA GLU A 44 -1.08 22.95 5.26
C GLU A 44 0.10 23.66 4.58
N ARG A 45 0.39 23.27 3.33
CA ARG A 45 0.97 24.21 2.35
C ARG A 45 -0.14 25.01 1.68
N ASP A 46 0.08 26.31 1.55
CA ASP A 46 -0.76 27.23 0.79
C ASP A 46 -0.83 26.80 -0.69
N ALA A 47 -2.05 26.62 -1.20
CA ALA A 47 -2.30 26.22 -2.59
C ALA A 47 -1.75 27.23 -3.61
N GLU A 48 -1.63 28.51 -3.24
CA GLU A 48 -1.05 29.56 -4.07
C GLU A 48 0.48 29.40 -4.20
N ALA A 49 1.15 29.00 -3.11
CA ALA A 49 2.60 28.73 -3.10
C ALA A 49 2.95 27.46 -3.90
N VAL A 50 2.10 26.44 -3.79
CA VAL A 50 2.13 25.19 -4.58
C VAL A 50 2.05 25.50 -6.08
N ARG A 51 1.13 26.36 -6.51
CA ARG A 51 1.00 26.77 -7.92
C ARG A 51 2.23 27.49 -8.45
N ARG A 52 2.83 28.41 -7.69
CA ARG A 52 4.08 29.11 -8.10
C ARG A 52 5.27 28.16 -8.21
N GLN A 53 5.26 27.05 -7.46
CA GLN A 53 6.33 26.04 -7.52
C GLN A 53 6.18 25.10 -8.73
N ALA A 54 4.98 24.99 -9.32
CA ALA A 54 4.73 24.18 -10.51
C ALA A 54 5.32 24.78 -11.79
N ASP A 55 5.57 26.10 -11.83
CA ASP A 55 6.15 26.78 -12.99
C ASP A 55 7.56 26.24 -13.28
N GLY A 56 7.66 25.40 -14.31
CA GLY A 56 8.91 24.81 -14.79
C GLY A 56 9.04 23.28 -14.63
N PHE A 57 8.05 22.59 -14.05
CA PHE A 57 8.03 21.12 -14.01
C PHE A 57 7.21 20.52 -15.17
N ASP A 58 7.74 19.46 -15.79
CA ASP A 58 6.97 18.65 -16.74
C ASP A 58 5.99 17.75 -15.96
N PRO A 59 4.67 17.84 -16.21
CA PRO A 59 3.68 17.06 -15.47
C PRO A 59 3.94 15.56 -15.58
N GLN A 60 4.08 14.91 -14.43
CA GLN A 60 4.31 13.48 -14.33
C GLN A 60 3.04 12.70 -14.71
N ARG A 61 3.26 11.49 -15.22
CA ARG A 61 2.17 10.55 -15.52
C ARG A 61 1.55 10.02 -14.23
N LEU A 62 0.23 10.13 -14.11
CA LEU A 62 -0.53 9.49 -13.02
C LEU A 62 -0.35 7.96 -13.04
N GLY A 63 -0.29 7.37 -11.84
CA GLY A 63 -0.05 5.94 -11.68
C GLY A 63 1.42 5.53 -11.79
N HIS A 64 2.34 6.49 -11.75
CA HIS A 64 3.79 6.28 -11.74
C HIS A 64 4.40 6.77 -10.42
N PHE A 65 5.69 6.49 -10.19
CA PHE A 65 6.41 6.99 -9.02
C PHE A 65 7.71 7.71 -9.38
N VAL A 66 8.13 8.64 -8.54
CA VAL A 66 9.49 9.21 -8.58
C VAL A 66 10.26 8.68 -7.38
N LEU A 67 11.39 8.01 -7.64
CA LEU A 67 12.27 7.51 -6.59
C LEU A 67 13.26 8.59 -6.17
N VAL A 68 13.28 8.92 -4.89
CA VAL A 68 14.28 9.78 -4.28
C VAL A 68 15.21 8.90 -3.46
N GLY A 69 16.51 9.03 -3.72
CA GLY A 69 17.56 8.35 -2.97
C GLY A 69 17.49 8.65 -1.47
N PRO A 70 18.14 7.82 -0.65
CA PRO A 70 18.09 7.97 0.80
C PRO A 70 18.54 9.37 1.25
N ARG A 71 17.66 10.08 1.96
CA ARG A 71 17.92 11.42 2.50
C ARG A 71 17.47 11.47 3.96
N SER A 72 18.28 10.99 4.90
CA SER A 72 18.18 11.17 6.38
C SER A 72 19.05 10.15 7.11
N ASP A 73 19.17 10.29 8.44
CA ASP A 73 19.68 9.27 9.35
C ASP A 73 18.53 8.76 10.25
N PRO A 74 18.09 7.49 10.15
CA PRO A 74 18.57 6.47 9.23
C PRO A 74 18.08 6.68 7.79
N PRO A 75 18.91 6.33 6.79
CA PRO A 75 18.59 6.53 5.37
C PRO A 75 17.46 5.61 4.91
N HIS A 76 16.33 6.21 4.51
CA HIS A 76 15.23 5.50 3.86
C HIS A 76 15.04 5.99 2.43
N TRP A 77 14.75 5.07 1.52
CA TRP A 77 14.29 5.42 0.16
C TRP A 77 12.92 6.08 0.23
N ILE A 78 12.65 7.03 -0.66
CA ILE A 78 11.33 7.67 -0.75
C ILE A 78 10.76 7.46 -2.15
N TYR A 79 9.67 6.70 -2.24
CA TYR A 79 8.84 6.60 -3.43
C TYR A 79 7.77 7.69 -3.36
N ARG A 80 7.84 8.67 -4.26
CA ARG A 80 6.79 9.66 -4.46
C ARG A 80 5.79 9.10 -5.46
N ALA A 81 4.69 8.56 -4.95
CA ALA A 81 3.60 7.99 -5.73
C ALA A 81 2.78 9.11 -6.38
N VAL A 82 2.92 9.28 -7.69
CA VAL A 82 2.18 10.29 -8.47
C VAL A 82 0.77 9.79 -8.72
N VAL A 83 -0.11 10.11 -7.78
CA VAL A 83 -1.51 9.63 -7.78
C VAL A 83 -2.52 10.78 -7.66
N GLN A 84 -2.06 11.99 -7.37
CA GLN A 84 -2.91 13.18 -7.30
C GLN A 84 -2.78 14.04 -8.57
N ASP A 85 -3.90 14.55 -9.04
CA ASP A 85 -4.03 15.66 -9.97
C ASP A 85 -4.88 16.72 -9.27
N LEU A 86 -4.20 17.65 -8.59
CA LEU A 86 -4.84 18.68 -7.76
C LEU A 86 -5.66 19.68 -8.57
N GLU A 87 -5.56 19.67 -9.89
CA GLU A 87 -6.36 20.48 -10.81
C GLU A 87 -7.72 19.82 -11.13
N ARG A 88 -7.93 18.56 -10.73
CA ARG A 88 -9.13 17.77 -11.03
C ARG A 88 -9.96 17.43 -9.79
N ARG A 89 -11.23 17.11 -10.03
CA ARG A 89 -12.16 16.53 -9.04
C ARG A 89 -12.89 15.31 -9.63
N PRO A 90 -12.74 14.10 -9.05
CA PRO A 90 -11.83 13.77 -7.97
C PRO A 90 -10.36 13.97 -8.39
N SER A 91 -9.50 14.28 -7.42
CA SER A 91 -8.06 14.50 -7.65
C SER A 91 -7.31 13.18 -7.88
N CYS A 92 -7.94 12.04 -7.61
CA CYS A 92 -7.33 10.72 -7.72
C CYS A 92 -8.33 9.70 -8.28
N ARG A 93 -7.83 8.64 -8.93
CA ARG A 93 -8.63 7.48 -9.35
C ARG A 93 -8.07 6.20 -8.73
N PRO A 94 -8.92 5.20 -8.37
CA PRO A 94 -8.44 3.95 -7.78
C PRO A 94 -7.44 3.20 -8.67
N GLY A 95 -7.59 3.30 -10.00
CA GLY A 95 -6.67 2.70 -10.96
C GLY A 95 -5.25 3.27 -10.88
N ASP A 96 -5.11 4.58 -10.65
CA ASP A 96 -3.80 5.23 -10.55
C ASP A 96 -3.08 4.81 -9.28
N VAL A 97 -3.80 4.74 -8.14
CA VAL A 97 -3.26 4.19 -6.88
C VAL A 97 -2.81 2.74 -7.06
N ARG A 98 -3.66 1.91 -7.68
CA ARG A 98 -3.37 0.50 -7.91
C ARG A 98 -2.11 0.30 -8.75
N HIS A 99 -2.05 0.96 -9.92
CA HIS A 99 -0.90 0.85 -10.82
C HIS A 99 0.38 1.36 -10.18
N CYS A 100 0.32 2.51 -9.50
CA CYS A 100 1.49 3.08 -8.84
C CYS A 100 1.99 2.18 -7.72
N LEU A 101 1.11 1.74 -6.83
CA LEU A 101 1.51 0.90 -5.70
C LEU A 101 2.08 -0.43 -6.18
N ALA A 102 1.49 -1.08 -7.18
CA ALA A 102 2.03 -2.31 -7.75
C ALA A 102 3.45 -2.09 -8.31
N ALA A 103 3.66 -1.02 -9.07
CA ALA A 103 4.96 -0.68 -9.63
C ALA A 103 6.02 -0.40 -8.54
N VAL A 104 5.65 0.32 -7.48
CA VAL A 104 6.53 0.57 -6.32
C VAL A 104 6.90 -0.72 -5.60
N LEU A 105 5.94 -1.62 -5.35
CA LEU A 105 6.18 -2.88 -4.67
C LEU A 105 7.12 -3.79 -5.49
N GLU A 106 6.94 -3.86 -6.82
CA GLU A 106 7.82 -4.60 -7.71
C GLU A 106 9.25 -4.01 -7.72
N ASP A 107 9.40 -2.69 -7.88
CA ASP A 107 10.72 -2.03 -7.88
C ASP A 107 11.42 -2.20 -6.52
N ALA A 108 10.73 -1.96 -5.41
CA ALA A 108 11.26 -2.13 -4.07
C ALA A 108 11.76 -3.57 -3.83
N ALA A 109 10.98 -4.57 -4.24
CA ALA A 109 11.37 -5.97 -4.08
C ALA A 109 12.57 -6.34 -4.97
N SER A 110 12.63 -5.80 -6.20
CA SER A 110 13.77 -5.99 -7.12
C SER A 110 15.09 -5.42 -6.57
N ARG A 111 15.00 -4.37 -5.74
CA ARG A 111 16.13 -3.76 -5.01
C ARG A 111 16.49 -4.52 -3.73
N GLY A 112 15.79 -5.60 -3.40
CA GLY A 112 16.00 -6.37 -2.18
C GLY A 112 15.40 -5.73 -0.92
N LEU A 113 14.57 -4.69 -1.06
CA LEU A 113 13.81 -4.15 0.07
C LEU A 113 12.75 -5.17 0.48
N LYS A 114 12.61 -5.43 1.77
CA LYS A 114 11.66 -6.43 2.30
C LYS A 114 10.51 -5.80 3.10
N LEU A 115 10.70 -4.56 3.55
CA LEU A 115 9.77 -3.84 4.40
C LEU A 115 9.68 -2.40 3.93
N VAL A 116 8.50 -2.03 3.44
CA VAL A 116 8.17 -0.66 3.05
C VAL A 116 6.93 -0.20 3.79
N ALA A 117 6.82 1.11 3.96
CA ALA A 117 5.64 1.72 4.55
C ALA A 117 4.99 2.68 3.56
N SER A 118 3.67 2.72 3.54
CA SER A 118 2.89 3.62 2.70
C SER A 118 1.91 4.38 3.57
N GLU A 119 1.71 5.66 3.30
CA GLU A 119 0.46 6.30 3.71
C GLU A 119 -0.72 5.78 2.85
N PRO A 120 -1.99 6.10 3.19
CA PRO A 120 -3.14 5.68 2.42
C PRO A 120 -3.22 6.50 1.12
N LEU A 121 -2.55 6.00 0.07
CA LEU A 121 -2.43 6.70 -1.21
C LEU A 121 -3.81 6.99 -1.82
N GLY A 122 -3.99 8.21 -2.30
CA GLY A 122 -5.22 8.68 -2.92
C GLY A 122 -6.15 9.45 -1.97
N VAL A 123 -5.94 9.35 -0.65
CA VAL A 123 -6.68 10.16 0.33
C VAL A 123 -6.17 11.59 0.29
N TRP A 124 -7.00 12.54 -0.13
CA TRP A 124 -6.66 13.96 -0.12
C TRP A 124 -7.87 14.85 0.17
N ARG A 125 -7.93 15.42 1.38
CA ARG A 125 -9.02 16.29 1.84
C ARG A 125 -10.38 15.67 1.46
N SER A 126 -11.27 16.47 0.87
CA SER A 126 -12.55 16.03 0.32
C SER A 126 -12.52 15.77 -1.19
N SER A 127 -11.35 15.87 -1.86
CA SER A 127 -11.25 15.69 -3.32
C SER A 127 -10.63 14.36 -3.75
N GLY A 128 -9.97 13.65 -2.83
CA GLY A 128 -9.37 12.34 -3.07
C GLY A 128 -10.37 11.18 -2.95
N LEU A 129 -9.81 9.98 -2.83
CA LEU A 129 -10.57 8.74 -2.67
C LEU A 129 -11.09 8.58 -1.24
N ALA A 130 -12.25 7.94 -1.10
CA ALA A 130 -12.71 7.45 0.18
C ALA A 130 -11.91 6.20 0.62
N LEU A 131 -11.78 5.97 1.92
CA LEU A 131 -11.04 4.82 2.47
C LEU A 131 -11.46 3.44 1.88
N PRO A 132 -12.75 3.16 1.60
CA PRO A 132 -13.14 1.91 0.95
C PRO A 132 -12.52 1.74 -0.45
N GLU A 133 -12.41 2.82 -1.23
CA GLU A 133 -11.80 2.80 -2.56
C GLU A 133 -10.29 2.60 -2.49
N VAL A 134 -9.65 3.18 -1.47
CA VAL A 134 -8.22 2.98 -1.19
C VAL A 134 -7.95 1.51 -0.83
N ALA A 135 -8.77 0.91 0.05
CA ALA A 135 -8.65 -0.49 0.41
C ALA A 135 -8.80 -1.43 -0.80
N GLU A 136 -9.76 -1.15 -1.69
CA GLU A 136 -9.92 -1.88 -2.97
C GLU A 136 -8.69 -1.72 -3.88
N ALA A 137 -8.20 -0.50 -4.04
CA ALA A 137 -7.03 -0.21 -4.87
C ALA A 137 -5.76 -0.91 -4.36
N PHE A 138 -5.52 -0.87 -3.04
CA PHE A 138 -4.38 -1.54 -2.42
C PHE A 138 -4.48 -3.06 -2.54
N ASN A 139 -5.63 -3.66 -2.25
CA ASN A 139 -5.81 -5.10 -2.42
C ASN A 139 -5.64 -5.52 -3.90
N GLY A 140 -6.10 -4.68 -4.83
CA GLY A 140 -5.84 -4.84 -6.25
C GLY A 140 -4.35 -4.86 -6.59
N ALA A 141 -3.60 -3.88 -6.07
CA ALA A 141 -2.16 -3.77 -6.30
C ALA A 141 -1.39 -4.96 -5.71
N ILE A 142 -1.73 -5.37 -4.48
CA ILE A 142 -1.15 -6.54 -3.83
C ILE A 142 -1.40 -7.77 -4.70
N CYS A 143 -2.63 -8.01 -5.15
CA CYS A 143 -2.92 -9.10 -6.08
C CYS A 143 -2.11 -9.03 -7.38
N ASP A 144 -1.83 -7.84 -7.91
CA ASP A 144 -1.09 -7.69 -9.16
C ASP A 144 0.39 -8.08 -9.03
N VAL A 145 0.96 -7.93 -7.83
CA VAL A 145 2.37 -8.27 -7.56
C VAL A 145 2.57 -9.67 -6.99
N LEU A 146 1.51 -10.28 -6.45
CA LEU A 146 1.58 -11.64 -5.92
C LEU A 146 2.06 -12.64 -6.99
N GLY A 147 3.10 -13.40 -6.66
CA GLY A 147 3.74 -14.35 -7.57
C GLY A 147 4.81 -13.75 -8.50
N LYS A 148 5.02 -12.43 -8.46
CA LYS A 148 6.14 -11.75 -9.12
C LYS A 148 7.25 -11.35 -8.15
N LEU A 149 6.93 -11.24 -6.86
CA LEU A 149 7.90 -10.84 -5.83
C LEU A 149 8.97 -11.93 -5.64
N PRO A 150 10.27 -11.60 -5.72
CA PRO A 150 11.36 -12.56 -5.61
C PRO A 150 11.58 -13.08 -4.18
N VAL A 151 11.07 -12.37 -3.18
CA VAL A 151 11.23 -12.67 -1.75
C VAL A 151 9.95 -12.36 -0.98
N PRO A 152 9.76 -12.95 0.22
CA PRO A 152 8.72 -12.50 1.14
C PRO A 152 8.79 -11.00 1.39
N PHE A 153 7.67 -10.32 1.21
CA PHE A 153 7.61 -8.85 1.24
C PHE A 153 6.56 -8.34 2.23
N ARG A 154 6.87 -7.25 2.92
CA ARG A 154 5.99 -6.64 3.94
C ARG A 154 5.68 -5.19 3.57
N LEU A 155 4.39 -4.89 3.49
CA LEU A 155 3.85 -3.54 3.36
C LEU A 155 3.13 -3.16 4.64
N THR A 156 3.51 -2.03 5.24
CA THR A 156 2.76 -1.43 6.36
C THR A 156 2.04 -0.18 5.88
N VAL A 157 0.72 -0.11 6.05
CA VAL A 157 -0.06 1.11 5.80
C VAL A 157 -0.08 1.95 7.07
N LEU A 158 0.47 3.15 7.00
CA LEU A 158 0.53 4.11 8.09
C LEU A 158 -0.70 5.00 8.05
N VAL A 159 -1.55 4.91 9.06
CA VAL A 159 -2.77 5.71 9.21
C VAL A 159 -2.59 6.76 10.31
N ARG A 160 -3.49 7.75 10.37
CA ARG A 160 -3.34 8.90 11.26
C ARG A 160 -3.38 8.52 12.74
N ASP A 161 -4.39 7.77 13.13
CA ASP A 161 -4.74 7.49 14.52
C ASP A 161 -5.36 6.09 14.66
N MET A 162 -5.60 5.69 15.91
CA MET A 162 -6.12 4.36 16.24
C MET A 162 -7.54 4.10 15.72
N GLU A 163 -8.38 5.13 15.66
CA GLU A 163 -9.74 5.02 15.13
C GLU A 163 -9.71 4.74 13.62
N THR A 164 -8.93 5.53 12.87
CA THR A 164 -8.70 5.32 11.44
C THR A 164 -8.08 3.95 11.17
N LEU A 165 -7.24 3.47 12.10
CA LEU A 165 -6.58 2.18 12.01
C LEU A 165 -7.56 1.00 12.11
N GLU A 166 -8.47 1.04 13.09
CA GLU A 166 -9.56 0.07 13.23
C GLU A 166 -10.46 0.04 12.00
N GLU A 167 -10.90 1.22 11.55
CA GLU A 167 -11.73 1.33 10.36
C GLU A 167 -11.01 0.80 9.11
N SER A 168 -9.77 1.23 8.89
CA SER A 168 -8.96 0.79 7.75
C SER A 168 -8.80 -0.74 7.77
N SER A 169 -8.45 -1.32 8.93
CA SER A 169 -8.32 -2.78 9.07
C SER A 169 -9.60 -3.50 8.64
N ARG A 170 -10.76 -3.03 9.10
CA ARG A 170 -12.07 -3.57 8.68
C ARG A 170 -12.29 -3.44 7.16
N LEU A 171 -11.97 -2.29 6.57
CA LEU A 171 -12.16 -2.03 5.14
C LEU A 171 -11.25 -2.87 4.25
N PHE A 172 -9.97 -3.02 4.61
CA PHE A 172 -9.03 -3.88 3.90
C PHE A 172 -9.48 -5.34 3.90
N ARG A 173 -9.97 -5.85 5.04
CA ARG A 173 -10.56 -7.19 5.14
C ARG A 173 -11.82 -7.33 4.30
N ALA A 174 -12.73 -6.35 4.38
CA ALA A 174 -13.98 -6.36 3.63
C ALA A 174 -13.75 -6.32 2.10
N ALA A 175 -12.81 -5.50 1.62
CA ALA A 175 -12.45 -5.43 0.21
C ALA A 175 -11.87 -6.77 -0.30
N LEU A 176 -11.03 -7.42 0.50
CA LEU A 176 -10.51 -8.75 0.15
C LEU A 176 -11.63 -9.80 0.11
N LEU A 177 -12.53 -9.79 1.10
CA LEU A 177 -13.68 -10.71 1.15
C LEU A 177 -14.61 -10.55 -0.04
N ARG A 178 -14.86 -9.32 -0.51
CA ARG A 178 -15.65 -9.07 -1.73
C ARG A 178 -14.98 -9.67 -2.97
N ARG A 179 -13.64 -9.66 -3.03
CA ARG A 179 -12.87 -10.23 -4.14
C ARG A 179 -12.83 -11.75 -4.12
N ALA A 180 -12.88 -12.36 -2.94
CA ALA A 180 -12.89 -13.80 -2.79
C ALA A 180 -14.24 -14.38 -3.26
N SER A 181 -14.34 -14.67 -4.56
CA SER A 181 -15.53 -15.26 -5.15
C SER A 181 -15.82 -16.64 -4.53
N ARG A 182 -16.80 -16.69 -3.63
CA ARG A 182 -17.50 -17.91 -3.12
C ARG A 182 -16.65 -18.98 -2.41
N SER A 183 -15.38 -18.73 -2.14
CA SER A 183 -14.44 -19.72 -1.59
C SER A 183 -13.94 -19.31 -0.20
N PHE A 184 -14.88 -19.09 0.73
CA PHE A 184 -14.56 -18.90 2.14
C PHE A 184 -14.42 -20.27 2.80
N HIS A 185 -13.25 -20.54 3.36
CA HIS A 185 -13.02 -21.73 4.17
C HIS A 185 -12.45 -21.26 5.50
N SER A 186 -13.28 -21.23 6.54
CA SER A 186 -12.76 -21.21 7.90
C SER A 186 -12.00 -22.52 8.12
N VAL A 187 -10.68 -22.44 8.24
CA VAL A 187 -9.86 -23.58 8.69
C VAL A 187 -9.78 -23.46 10.23
N SER A 188 -9.95 -24.60 10.89
CA SER A 188 -10.21 -24.80 12.33
C SER A 188 -9.43 -23.91 13.33
N ASP A 189 -10.10 -23.64 14.45
CA ASP A 189 -9.59 -23.30 15.79
C ASP A 189 -8.91 -21.95 16.07
N ASN A 190 -9.19 -20.91 15.26
CA ASN A 190 -9.12 -19.45 15.59
C ASN A 190 -8.60 -18.58 14.43
N GLU A 191 -8.25 -19.16 13.27
CA GLU A 191 -7.71 -18.39 12.14
C GLU A 191 -8.72 -18.27 10.99
N ALA A 192 -9.07 -17.03 10.62
CA ALA A 192 -9.94 -16.77 9.48
C ALA A 192 -9.10 -16.73 8.19
N VAL A 193 -9.30 -17.73 7.32
CA VAL A 193 -8.58 -17.89 6.06
C VAL A 193 -9.51 -17.71 4.86
N VAL A 194 -9.02 -17.06 3.82
CA VAL A 194 -9.76 -16.80 2.58
C VAL A 194 -8.90 -17.19 1.38
N GLU A 195 -9.48 -17.93 0.43
CA GLU A 195 -8.83 -18.18 -0.86
C GLU A 195 -9.32 -17.17 -1.90
N ALA A 196 -8.39 -16.44 -2.53
CA ALA A 196 -8.71 -15.49 -3.59
C ALA A 196 -7.80 -15.70 -4.80
N ARG A 197 -8.33 -15.46 -5.99
CA ARG A 197 -7.56 -15.51 -7.24
C ARG A 197 -6.93 -14.15 -7.53
N CYS A 198 -5.61 -14.12 -7.62
CA CYS A 198 -4.82 -12.97 -8.05
C CYS A 198 -4.03 -13.37 -9.30
N GLY A 199 -4.15 -12.61 -10.40
CA GLY A 199 -3.48 -12.94 -11.66
C GLY A 199 -3.79 -14.35 -12.19
N GLY A 200 -5.00 -14.87 -11.94
CA GLY A 200 -5.40 -16.23 -12.32
C GLY A 200 -4.85 -17.35 -11.43
N ARG A 201 -4.05 -17.06 -10.39
CA ARG A 201 -3.51 -18.06 -9.44
C ARG A 201 -4.21 -17.93 -8.07
N PRO A 202 -4.53 -19.03 -7.39
CA PRO A 202 -5.11 -18.98 -6.05
C PRO A 202 -4.04 -18.70 -4.99
N PHE A 203 -4.35 -17.81 -4.07
CA PHE A 203 -3.56 -17.51 -2.88
C PHE A 203 -4.44 -17.61 -1.64
N GLN A 204 -3.83 -17.98 -0.51
CA GLN A 204 -4.50 -18.02 0.78
C GLN A 204 -4.14 -16.77 1.57
N PHE A 205 -5.16 -16.10 2.08
CA PHE A 205 -5.06 -14.91 2.91
C PHE A 205 -5.49 -15.25 4.32
N HIS A 206 -4.60 -15.03 5.28
CA HIS A 206 -4.80 -15.37 6.68
C HIS A 206 -4.99 -14.07 7.45
N PHE A 207 -6.18 -13.88 8.03
CA PHE A 207 -6.44 -12.77 8.93
C PHE A 207 -5.89 -13.11 10.30
N VAL A 208 -4.98 -12.27 10.80
CA VAL A 208 -4.35 -12.49 12.11
C VAL A 208 -5.31 -12.01 13.21
N PRO A 209 -5.74 -12.87 14.14
CA PRO A 209 -6.63 -12.50 15.25
C PRO A 209 -5.95 -11.54 16.23
N GLY A 210 -6.72 -10.66 16.87
CA GLY A 210 -6.28 -9.83 18.01
C GLY A 210 -5.31 -8.69 17.68
N ALA A 211 -4.73 -8.67 16.49
CA ALA A 211 -3.99 -7.53 16.00
C ALA A 211 -4.88 -6.75 15.03
N LEU A 212 -4.76 -5.43 15.09
CA LEU A 212 -5.28 -4.50 14.09
C LEU A 212 -4.55 -4.63 12.72
N SER A 213 -4.01 -5.81 12.49
CA SER A 213 -3.21 -6.26 11.37
C SER A 213 -4.08 -6.59 10.17
N GLY A 214 -3.54 -6.29 8.98
CA GLY A 214 -4.16 -6.60 7.70
C GLY A 214 -4.30 -8.10 7.50
N TYR A 215 -3.33 -8.72 6.83
CA TYR A 215 -3.34 -10.15 6.52
C TYR A 215 -1.97 -10.66 6.08
N LEU A 216 -1.78 -11.97 6.18
CA LEU A 216 -0.65 -12.71 5.62
C LEU A 216 -1.10 -13.44 4.36
N VAL A 217 -0.23 -13.53 3.35
CA VAL A 217 -0.52 -14.25 2.11
C VAL A 217 0.43 -15.42 1.96
N THR A 218 -0.10 -16.62 1.71
CA THR A 218 0.68 -17.81 1.39
C THR A 218 0.31 -18.35 0.01
N ASN A 219 1.28 -19.00 -0.64
CA ASN A 219 1.06 -19.70 -1.91
C ASN A 219 0.86 -21.20 -1.64
N ARG A 220 -0.34 -21.70 -1.92
CA ARG A 220 -0.70 -23.12 -1.71
C ARG A 220 0.16 -24.10 -2.51
N PHE A 221 0.72 -23.66 -3.64
CA PHE A 221 1.54 -24.50 -4.52
C PHE A 221 3.03 -24.53 -4.15
N ALA A 222 3.52 -23.58 -3.34
CA ALA A 222 4.91 -23.61 -2.88
C ALA A 222 5.17 -24.80 -1.96
N ALA A 223 4.19 -25.19 -1.13
CA ALA A 223 4.31 -26.30 -0.19
C ALA A 223 4.24 -27.71 -0.82
N ARG A 224 3.84 -27.84 -2.10
CA ARG A 224 3.77 -29.14 -2.79
C ARG A 224 5.03 -29.48 -3.58
N ALA A 225 5.90 -28.51 -3.84
CA ALA A 225 7.13 -28.71 -4.62
C ALA A 225 8.30 -29.27 -3.79
N GLU A 226 8.20 -29.29 -2.46
CA GLU A 226 9.24 -29.83 -1.57
C GLU A 226 9.06 -31.31 -1.21
N ILE A 227 8.07 -32.00 -1.82
CA ILE A 227 7.76 -33.43 -1.56
C ILE A 227 7.71 -34.25 -2.88
N SER A 228 8.32 -33.77 -3.97
CA SER A 228 8.53 -34.56 -5.20
C SER A 228 10.00 -34.70 -5.53
#